data_AF-A0A952QE17-F1
#
_entry.id   AF-A0A952QE17-F1
#
_cell.length_a   1.000
_cell.length_b   1.000
_cell.length_c   1.000
_cell.angle_alpha   90.00
_cell.angle_beta   90.00
_cell.angle_gamma   90.00
#
_symmetry.space_group_name_H-M   'P 1'
#
loop_
_entity.id
_entity.type
_entity.pdbx_description
1 polymer ?
#
loop_
_entity_poly.entity_id
_entity_poly.type
_entity_poly.pdbx_seq_one_letter_code
_entity_poly.pdbx_strand_id
1 'polypeptide(L)'
;MGTVSSTHAETPSGRSLWIELPDWPGNIAGQHVDVRLTAPDGYQATRSYSLASSGSAARVQLAVDRLPDGEVSPYLVDDLQPGDMLEVRGPLGGWFVWKEEQTQPVQLIAGGSGVVPLVAMIRAHAASGSTAPMQLLYSVRTPEDRFFADELSALENVTYAYTRSGPTDARIGRLTKEHLASAVLPPGAAVYVCGPTGFVEAVASWLVELGHDAASVKTERFGGA
;
A
#
# COMPACT_ATOMS: atom_id res chain seq x y z
N MET A 1 -6.76 18.29 12.40
CA MET A 1 -8.02 17.90 11.73
C MET A 1 -7.79 17.95 10.24
N GLY A 2 -8.35 17.00 9.49
CA GLY A 2 -8.43 17.07 8.04
C GLY A 2 -9.87 16.98 7.57
N THR A 3 -10.15 17.54 6.39
CA THR A 3 -11.48 17.50 5.78
C THR A 3 -11.45 16.57 4.58
N VAL A 4 -12.38 15.63 4.49
CA VAL A 4 -12.53 14.74 3.34
C VAL A 4 -13.00 15.57 2.15
N SER A 5 -12.19 15.68 1.11
CA SER A 5 -12.51 16.42 -0.11
C SER A 5 -13.25 15.57 -1.14
N SER A 6 -12.90 14.29 -1.25
CA SER A 6 -13.53 13.35 -2.18
C SER A 6 -13.27 11.91 -1.77
N THR A 7 -14.13 11.02 -2.27
CA THR A 7 -13.98 9.56 -2.13
C THR A 7 -14.13 8.89 -3.50
N HIS A 8 -13.52 7.72 -3.67
CA HIS A 8 -13.61 6.93 -4.90
C HIS A 8 -13.64 5.43 -4.60
N ALA A 9 -14.44 4.67 -5.34
CA ALA A 9 -14.49 3.21 -5.25
C ALA A 9 -13.30 2.58 -5.99
N GLU A 10 -12.40 1.93 -5.26
CA GLU A 10 -11.25 1.21 -5.84
C GLU A 10 -11.60 -0.25 -6.11
N THR A 11 -12.31 -0.90 -5.19
CA THR A 11 -12.74 -2.29 -5.26
C THR A 11 -14.15 -2.44 -4.69
N PRO A 12 -14.80 -3.62 -4.75
CA PRO A 12 -16.07 -3.86 -4.08
C PRO A 12 -16.04 -3.57 -2.57
N SER A 13 -14.89 -3.74 -1.91
CA SER A 13 -14.70 -3.50 -0.47
C SER A 13 -13.74 -2.34 -0.15
N GLY A 14 -13.28 -1.60 -1.16
CA GLY A 14 -12.17 -0.67 -1.05
C GLY A 14 -12.48 0.74 -1.53
N ARG A 15 -11.96 1.74 -0.83
CA ARG A 15 -12.17 3.16 -1.14
C ARG A 15 -10.88 3.96 -1.05
N SER A 16 -10.66 4.84 -2.02
CA SER A 16 -9.70 5.94 -1.92
C SER A 16 -10.36 7.16 -1.29
N LEU A 17 -9.64 7.82 -0.39
CA LEU A 17 -10.07 9.01 0.35
C LEU A 17 -9.05 10.12 0.14
N TRP A 18 -9.49 11.30 -0.28
CA TRP A 18 -8.63 12.49 -0.35
C TRP A 18 -8.95 13.41 0.81
N ILE A 19 -7.95 13.74 1.61
CA ILE A 19 -8.10 14.53 2.84
C ILE A 19 -7.27 15.80 2.69
N GLU A 20 -7.91 16.94 2.87
CA GLU A 20 -7.24 18.24 2.96
C GLU A 20 -6.71 18.44 4.39
N LEU A 21 -5.40 18.63 4.50
CA LEU A 21 -4.66 18.87 5.73
C LEU A 21 -3.90 20.19 5.60
N PRO A 22 -4.48 21.33 5.99
CA PRO A 22 -3.89 22.66 5.77
C PRO A 22 -2.47 22.82 6.34
N ASP A 23 -2.20 22.20 7.49
CA ASP A 23 -0.91 22.25 8.19
C ASP A 23 -0.04 21.02 7.92
N TRP A 24 -0.21 20.36 6.76
CA TRP A 24 0.57 19.17 6.43
C TRP A 24 2.04 19.51 6.21
N PRO A 25 2.98 18.90 6.96
CA PRO A 25 4.41 19.15 6.77
C PRO A 25 4.99 18.46 5.53
N GLY A 26 4.17 17.69 4.81
CA GLY A 26 4.60 16.79 3.75
C GLY A 26 4.96 15.40 4.25
N ASN A 27 5.17 14.45 3.33
CA ASN A 27 5.56 13.08 3.66
C ASN A 27 6.42 12.44 2.57
N ILE A 28 7.14 11.39 2.94
CA ILE A 28 7.90 10.53 2.04
C ILE A 28 7.04 9.35 1.62
N ALA A 29 7.21 8.89 0.38
CA ALA A 29 6.52 7.72 -0.15
C ALA A 29 6.80 6.47 0.70
N GLY A 30 5.72 5.86 1.21
CA GLY A 30 5.77 4.72 2.13
C GLY A 30 5.48 5.06 3.60
N GLN A 31 5.28 6.34 3.94
CA GLN A 31 4.78 6.73 5.26
C GLN A 31 3.27 6.50 5.41
N HIS A 32 2.80 6.54 6.65
CA HIS A 32 1.39 6.37 7.01
C HIS A 32 0.92 7.49 7.95
N VAL A 33 -0.37 7.50 8.24
CA VAL A 33 -1.00 8.34 9.26
C VAL A 33 -1.81 7.50 10.21
N ASP A 34 -2.00 7.97 11.44
CA ASP A 34 -3.03 7.46 12.33
C ASP A 34 -4.31 8.25 12.12
N VAL A 35 -5.41 7.54 11.84
CA VAL A 35 -6.76 8.09 11.80
C VAL A 35 -7.48 7.70 13.09
N ARG A 36 -7.96 8.70 13.81
CA ARG A 36 -8.78 8.52 15.01
C ARG A 36 -10.24 8.87 14.71
N LEU A 37 -11.12 7.98 15.12
CA LEU A 37 -12.57 8.21 15.16
C LEU A 37 -13.02 8.28 16.61
N THR A 38 -13.88 9.25 16.91
CA THR A 38 -14.51 9.43 18.21
C THR A 38 -16.02 9.24 18.06
N ALA A 39 -16.58 8.23 18.71
CA ALA A 39 -18.01 7.96 18.72
C ALA A 39 -18.77 8.96 19.63
N PRO A 40 -20.10 9.09 19.49
CA PRO A 40 -20.89 10.05 20.28
C PRO A 40 -20.84 9.83 21.79
N ASP A 41 -20.59 8.58 22.23
CA ASP A 41 -20.42 8.22 23.64
C ASP A 41 -18.99 8.48 24.17
N GLY A 42 -18.10 9.03 23.33
CA GLY A 42 -16.72 9.34 23.64
C GLY A 42 -15.74 8.19 23.40
N TYR A 43 -16.20 7.01 22.93
CA TYR A 43 -15.28 5.92 22.56
C TYR A 43 -14.36 6.34 21.42
N GLN A 44 -13.07 6.02 21.52
CA GLN A 44 -12.08 6.37 20.50
C GLN A 44 -11.39 5.13 19.94
N ALA A 45 -11.41 5.00 18.62
CA ALA A 45 -10.65 3.99 17.89
C ALA A 45 -9.61 4.69 17.01
N THR A 46 -8.36 4.24 17.07
CA THR A 46 -7.28 4.73 16.20
C THR A 46 -6.72 3.58 15.38
N ARG A 47 -6.53 3.80 14.07
CA ARG A 47 -5.89 2.85 13.17
C ARG A 47 -4.94 3.56 12.21
N SER A 48 -3.84 2.89 11.88
CA SER A 48 -2.86 3.40 10.94
C SER A 48 -3.26 3.07 9.51
N TYR A 49 -3.09 4.03 8.60
CA TYR A 49 -3.37 3.92 7.17
C TYR A 49 -2.20 4.49 6.37
N SER A 50 -1.64 3.67 5.49
CA SER A 50 -0.58 4.09 4.58
C SER A 50 -1.08 5.19 3.63
N LEU A 51 -0.20 6.12 3.30
CA LEU A 51 -0.47 7.18 2.33
C LEU A 51 -0.21 6.62 0.92
N ALA A 52 -1.14 6.87 0.01
CA ALA A 52 -0.97 6.64 -1.44
C ALA A 52 -0.32 7.86 -2.15
N SER A 53 -0.04 8.93 -1.40
CA SER A 53 0.58 10.18 -1.86
C SER A 53 1.92 10.44 -1.17
N SER A 54 2.72 11.35 -1.74
CA SER A 54 3.95 11.87 -1.12
C SER A 54 4.22 13.31 -1.56
N GLY A 55 5.17 13.97 -0.92
CA GLY A 55 5.51 15.38 -1.14
C GLY A 55 4.83 16.31 -0.13
N SER A 56 4.81 17.61 -0.43
CA SER A 56 4.34 18.66 0.47
C SER A 56 2.91 19.13 0.20
N ALA A 57 2.15 18.44 -0.65
CA ALA A 57 0.77 18.81 -0.94
C ALA A 57 -0.12 18.62 0.29
N ALA A 58 -0.93 19.63 0.62
CA ALA A 58 -1.90 19.56 1.73
C ALA A 58 -2.99 18.51 1.51
N ARG A 59 -3.25 18.14 0.25
CA ARG A 59 -4.20 17.10 -0.12
C ARG A 59 -3.52 15.74 -0.16
N VAL A 60 -3.77 14.91 0.86
CA VAL A 60 -3.23 13.55 0.95
C VAL A 60 -4.25 12.51 0.50
N GLN A 61 -3.76 11.36 0.06
CA GLN A 61 -4.61 10.23 -0.33
C GLN A 61 -4.38 9.03 0.58
N LEU A 62 -5.47 8.48 1.11
CA LEU A 62 -5.52 7.16 1.73
C LEU A 62 -6.27 6.20 0.80
N ALA A 63 -5.99 4.91 0.93
CA ALA A 63 -6.84 3.86 0.37
C ALA A 63 -7.09 2.79 1.42
N VAL A 64 -8.37 2.53 1.67
CA VAL A 64 -8.86 1.73 2.79
C VAL A 64 -9.56 0.52 2.22
N ASP A 65 -9.16 -0.66 2.68
CA ASP A 65 -9.91 -1.90 2.46
C ASP A 65 -10.75 -2.21 3.70
N ARG A 66 -12.01 -2.58 3.47
CA ARG A 66 -12.97 -2.84 4.53
C ARG A 66 -12.68 -4.18 5.20
N LEU A 67 -12.31 -4.13 6.47
CA LEU A 67 -12.34 -5.30 7.34
C LEU A 67 -13.75 -5.42 7.95
N PRO A 68 -14.49 -6.53 7.72
CA PRO A 68 -15.85 -6.68 8.22
C PRO A 68 -16.00 -6.50 9.72
N ASP A 69 -15.02 -6.99 10.49
CA ASP A 69 -14.98 -6.90 11.95
C ASP A 69 -14.08 -5.74 12.44
N GLY A 70 -13.74 -4.80 11.56
CA GLY A 70 -12.91 -3.65 11.88
C GLY A 70 -13.71 -2.53 12.55
N GLU A 71 -13.12 -1.86 13.54
CA GLU A 71 -13.78 -0.74 14.24
C GLU A 71 -13.80 0.56 13.42
N VAL A 72 -12.83 0.73 12.50
CA VAL A 72 -12.61 1.99 11.78
C VAL A 72 -12.89 1.85 10.28
N SER A 73 -12.45 0.76 9.65
CA SER A 73 -12.55 0.59 8.19
C SER A 73 -13.98 0.56 7.63
N PRO A 74 -15.01 -0.02 8.30
CA PRO A 74 -16.37 0.06 7.78
C PRO A 74 -16.86 1.51 7.69
N TYR A 75 -16.66 2.32 8.73
CA TYR A 75 -17.04 3.74 8.70
C TYR A 75 -16.34 4.49 7.56
N LEU A 76 -15.01 4.30 7.42
CA LEU A 76 -14.24 4.98 6.36
C LEU A 76 -14.65 4.56 4.93
N VAL A 77 -15.22 3.37 4.75
CA VAL A 77 -15.57 2.81 3.43
C VAL A 77 -17.04 3.02 3.09
N ASP A 78 -17.93 2.82 4.06
CA ASP A 78 -19.37 2.75 3.87
C ASP A 78 -20.08 4.08 4.20
N ASP A 79 -19.60 4.79 5.23
CA ASP A 79 -20.35 5.91 5.84
C ASP A 79 -19.71 7.29 5.59
N LEU A 80 -18.39 7.37 5.47
CA LEU A 80 -17.64 8.63 5.35
C LEU A 80 -17.95 9.38 4.05
N GLN A 81 -18.27 10.68 4.16
CA GLN A 81 -18.66 11.53 3.03
C GLN A 81 -17.72 12.72 2.83
N PRO A 82 -17.62 13.27 1.60
CA PRO A 82 -16.99 14.56 1.38
C PRO A 82 -17.61 15.65 2.27
N GLY A 83 -16.74 16.43 2.93
CA GLY A 83 -17.12 17.42 3.94
C GLY A 83 -16.91 16.95 5.37
N ASP A 84 -16.85 15.64 5.62
CA ASP A 84 -16.60 15.10 6.95
C ASP A 84 -15.19 15.42 7.44
N MET A 85 -15.05 15.53 8.76
CA MET A 85 -13.78 15.81 9.42
C MET A 85 -13.18 14.54 10.02
N LEU A 86 -11.87 14.37 9.83
CA LEU A 86 -11.10 13.27 10.42
C LEU A 86 -9.97 13.80 11.31
N GLU A 87 -9.77 13.14 12.45
CA GLU A 87 -8.60 13.34 13.28
C GLU A 87 -7.43 12.56 12.68
N VAL A 88 -6.54 13.25 11.99
CA VAL A 88 -5.36 12.66 11.33
C VAL A 88 -4.10 13.10 12.07
N ARG A 89 -3.26 12.12 12.44
CA ARG A 89 -1.94 12.34 13.02
C ARG A 89 -0.88 11.75 12.10
N GLY A 90 0.09 12.58 11.71
CA GLY A 90 1.24 12.13 10.94
C GLY A 90 1.98 13.29 10.27
N PRO A 91 2.89 13.00 9.32
CA PRO A 91 3.23 11.64 8.86
C PRO A 91 3.94 10.82 9.94
N LEU A 92 3.79 9.50 9.86
CA LEU A 92 4.42 8.52 10.74
C LEU A 92 5.22 7.51 9.91
N GLY A 93 6.15 6.83 10.57
CA GLY A 93 7.09 5.92 9.92
C GLY A 93 8.32 6.62 9.33
N GLY A 94 9.17 5.86 8.66
CA GLY A 94 10.45 6.34 8.13
C GLY A 94 11.42 5.20 7.75
N TRP A 95 11.17 4.00 8.26
CA TRP A 95 11.87 2.78 7.84
C TRP A 95 11.47 2.33 6.43
N PHE A 96 10.16 2.23 6.19
CA PHE A 96 9.58 1.72 4.95
C PHE A 96 9.37 2.83 3.92
N VAL A 97 10.40 3.62 3.63
CA VAL A 97 10.30 4.73 2.67
C VAL A 97 11.23 4.55 1.48
N TRP A 98 10.76 4.94 0.30
CA TRP A 98 11.58 5.10 -0.90
C TRP A 98 11.96 6.56 -1.09
N LYS A 99 13.20 6.81 -1.53
CA LYS A 99 13.71 8.15 -1.85
C LYS A 99 14.46 8.15 -3.18
N GLU A 100 14.50 9.30 -3.83
CA GLU A 100 15.10 9.48 -5.16
C GLU A 100 16.61 9.23 -5.20
N GLU A 101 17.31 9.30 -4.05
CA GLU A 101 18.74 8.98 -3.98
C GLU A 101 19.02 7.48 -4.12
N GLN A 102 18.00 6.63 -4.07
CA GLN A 102 18.12 5.20 -4.28
C GLN A 102 18.21 4.87 -5.78
N THR A 103 19.45 4.68 -6.25
CA THR A 103 19.73 4.40 -7.67
C THR A 103 19.75 2.91 -8.04
N GLN A 104 19.70 2.02 -7.05
CA GLN A 104 19.61 0.58 -7.26
C GLN A 104 18.21 0.17 -7.78
N PRO A 105 18.08 -0.98 -8.47
CA PRO A 105 16.77 -1.52 -8.83
C PRO A 105 15.86 -1.69 -7.60
N VAL A 106 14.55 -1.51 -7.80
CA VAL A 106 13.54 -1.54 -6.73
C VAL A 106 12.51 -2.62 -7.01
N GLN A 107 12.37 -3.55 -6.07
CA GLN A 107 11.31 -4.56 -6.07
C GLN A 107 10.24 -4.19 -5.04
N LEU A 108 9.01 -4.02 -5.50
CA LEU A 108 7.82 -3.80 -4.68
C LEU A 108 7.02 -5.10 -4.64
N ILE A 109 6.56 -5.53 -3.46
CA ILE A 109 5.77 -6.75 -3.29
C ILE A 109 4.57 -6.45 -2.38
N ALA A 110 3.37 -6.52 -2.96
CA ALA A 110 2.13 -6.20 -2.27
C ALA A 110 1.26 -7.44 -2.03
N GLY A 111 0.63 -7.50 -0.86
CA GLY A 111 -0.52 -8.36 -0.59
C GLY A 111 -1.78 -7.52 -0.30
N GLY A 112 -2.81 -7.62 -1.14
CA GLY A 112 -4.08 -6.89 -0.95
C GLY A 112 -3.90 -5.37 -0.87
N SER A 113 -4.43 -4.73 0.18
CA SER A 113 -4.26 -3.29 0.43
C SER A 113 -2.83 -2.88 0.77
N GLY A 114 -1.89 -3.82 0.92
CA GLY A 114 -0.47 -3.51 1.06
C GLY A 114 0.15 -2.81 -0.15
N VAL A 115 -0.58 -2.71 -1.26
CA VAL A 115 -0.16 -1.97 -2.45
C VAL A 115 -0.18 -0.45 -2.23
N VAL A 116 -0.95 0.06 -1.27
CA VAL A 116 -1.15 1.51 -1.03
C VAL A 116 0.17 2.29 -0.83
N PRO A 117 1.06 1.92 0.12
CA PRO A 117 2.35 2.62 0.26
C PRO A 117 3.24 2.42 -0.98
N LEU A 118 3.10 1.30 -1.70
CA LEU A 118 3.92 1.01 -2.87
C LEU A 118 3.51 1.85 -4.09
N VAL A 119 2.22 2.18 -4.23
CA VAL A 119 1.75 3.13 -5.25
C VAL A 119 2.30 4.53 -4.96
N ALA A 120 2.40 4.94 -3.69
CA ALA A 120 3.08 6.19 -3.36
C ALA A 120 4.55 6.17 -3.82
N MET A 121 5.24 5.04 -3.69
CA MET A 121 6.62 4.87 -4.18
C MET A 121 6.71 4.91 -5.70
N ILE A 122 5.77 4.26 -6.41
CA ILE A 122 5.69 4.28 -7.88
C ILE A 122 5.50 5.72 -8.38
N ARG A 123 4.56 6.46 -7.78
CA ARG A 123 4.28 7.85 -8.14
C ARG A 123 5.47 8.77 -7.86
N ALA A 124 6.10 8.63 -6.69
CA ALA A 124 7.31 9.39 -6.35
C ALA A 124 8.47 9.07 -7.29
N HIS A 125 8.65 7.79 -7.65
CA HIS A 125 9.65 7.35 -8.61
C HIS A 125 9.45 8.00 -9.97
N ALA A 126 8.21 7.95 -10.50
CA ALA A 126 7.88 8.61 -11.76
C ALA A 126 8.11 10.13 -11.72
N ALA A 127 7.72 10.79 -10.62
CA ALA A 127 7.89 12.24 -10.46
C ALA A 127 9.37 12.68 -10.35
N SER A 128 10.24 11.85 -9.76
CA SER A 128 11.67 12.14 -9.62
C SER A 128 12.46 12.06 -10.95
N GLY A 129 11.89 11.42 -11.98
CA GLY A 129 12.63 11.12 -13.21
C GLY A 129 13.70 10.04 -13.05
N SER A 130 13.69 9.28 -11.94
CA SER A 130 14.58 8.14 -11.73
C SER A 130 14.49 7.14 -12.89
N THR A 131 15.66 6.66 -13.31
CA THR A 131 15.81 5.62 -14.34
C THR A 131 16.09 4.24 -13.75
N ALA A 132 16.15 4.12 -12.43
CA ALA A 132 16.31 2.84 -11.76
C ALA A 132 15.12 1.92 -12.11
N PRO A 133 15.35 0.64 -12.46
CA PRO A 133 14.24 -0.28 -12.69
C PRO A 133 13.37 -0.42 -11.44
N MET A 134 12.06 -0.27 -11.60
CA MET A 134 11.08 -0.49 -10.53
C MET A 134 10.03 -1.51 -11.00
N GLN A 135 9.86 -2.59 -10.23
CA GLN A 135 8.91 -3.67 -10.54
C GLN A 135 7.97 -3.93 -9.37
N LEU A 136 6.71 -4.24 -9.67
CA LEU A 136 5.70 -4.61 -8.69
C LEU A 136 5.26 -6.06 -8.88
N LEU A 137 5.34 -6.86 -7.82
CA LEU A 137 4.62 -8.12 -7.70
C LEU A 137 3.41 -7.91 -6.79
N TYR A 138 2.21 -8.02 -7.33
CA TYR A 138 0.97 -7.78 -6.61
C TYR A 138 0.17 -9.08 -6.41
N SER A 139 0.18 -9.61 -5.19
CA SER A 139 -0.68 -10.71 -4.79
C SER A 139 -2.05 -10.21 -4.37
N VAL A 140 -3.08 -10.65 -5.09
CA VAL A 140 -4.46 -10.18 -4.95
C VAL A 140 -5.40 -11.36 -5.15
N ARG A 141 -6.63 -11.29 -4.63
CA ARG A 141 -7.53 -12.46 -4.68
C ARG A 141 -8.10 -12.67 -6.08
N THR A 142 -8.60 -11.59 -6.68
CA THR A 142 -9.29 -11.55 -7.96
C THR A 142 -8.96 -10.25 -8.71
N PRO A 143 -9.27 -10.10 -10.01
CA PRO A 143 -9.03 -8.86 -10.75
C PRO A 143 -9.78 -7.63 -10.22
N GLU A 144 -10.96 -7.83 -9.62
CA GLU A 144 -11.82 -6.80 -9.02
C GLU A 144 -11.31 -6.30 -7.66
N ASP A 145 -10.40 -7.06 -7.03
CA ASP A 145 -9.77 -6.69 -5.76
C ASP A 145 -8.49 -5.85 -5.93
N ARG A 146 -8.16 -5.44 -7.16
CA ARG A 146 -6.99 -4.61 -7.45
C ARG A 146 -7.29 -3.16 -7.13
N PHE A 147 -6.67 -2.65 -6.08
CA PHE A 147 -6.60 -1.20 -5.87
C PHE A 147 -5.78 -0.55 -6.98
N PHE A 148 -6.19 0.66 -7.39
CA PHE A 148 -5.53 1.44 -8.44
C PHE A 148 -5.41 0.69 -9.78
N ALA A 149 -6.43 -0.11 -10.12
CA ALA A 149 -6.38 -1.03 -11.26
C ALA A 149 -6.02 -0.33 -12.59
N ASP A 150 -6.64 0.83 -12.86
CA ASP A 150 -6.39 1.58 -14.10
C ASP A 150 -4.96 2.09 -14.15
N GLU A 151 -4.47 2.72 -13.08
CA GLU A 151 -3.10 3.22 -12.96
C GLU A 151 -2.07 2.10 -13.11
N LEU A 152 -2.25 1.00 -12.38
CA LEU A 152 -1.33 -0.14 -12.42
C LEU A 152 -1.39 -0.91 -13.74
N SER A 153 -2.49 -0.86 -14.48
CA SER A 153 -2.61 -1.49 -15.79
C SER A 153 -1.81 -0.75 -16.88
N ALA A 154 -1.54 0.54 -16.69
CA ALA A 154 -0.74 1.35 -17.60
C ALA A 154 0.77 1.14 -17.42
N LEU A 155 1.19 0.39 -16.39
CA LEU A 155 2.59 0.10 -16.10
C LEU A 155 3.01 -1.22 -16.73
N GLU A 156 4.17 -1.24 -17.39
CA GLU A 156 4.70 -2.46 -18.02
C GLU A 156 5.27 -3.46 -17.01
N ASN A 157 5.72 -2.98 -15.84
CA ASN A 157 6.49 -3.75 -14.86
C ASN A 157 5.64 -4.24 -13.67
N VAL A 158 4.42 -4.69 -13.92
CA VAL A 158 3.51 -5.22 -12.89
C VAL A 158 3.19 -6.70 -13.16
N THR A 159 3.55 -7.56 -12.22
CA THR A 159 3.17 -8.97 -12.21
C THR A 159 2.07 -9.21 -11.18
N TYR A 160 0.98 -9.85 -11.60
CA TYR A 160 -0.13 -10.19 -10.70
C TYR A 160 -0.10 -11.66 -10.28
N ALA A 161 -0.22 -11.92 -8.98
CA ALA A 161 -0.34 -13.26 -8.41
C ALA A 161 -1.75 -13.46 -7.81
N TYR A 162 -2.66 -14.02 -8.61
CA TYR A 162 -4.06 -14.19 -8.26
C TYR A 162 -4.29 -15.41 -7.35
N THR A 163 -4.92 -15.22 -6.18
CA THR A 163 -5.07 -16.30 -5.21
C THR A 163 -6.39 -17.07 -5.27
N ARG A 164 -7.43 -16.51 -5.90
CA ARG A 164 -8.79 -17.12 -5.96
C ARG A 164 -9.34 -17.25 -7.38
N SER A 165 -9.24 -16.18 -8.18
CA SER A 165 -9.62 -16.19 -9.60
C SER A 165 -8.81 -15.16 -10.37
N GLY A 166 -8.72 -15.30 -11.69
CA GLY A 166 -7.93 -14.45 -12.55
C GLY A 166 -8.27 -14.66 -14.03
N PRO A 167 -7.59 -13.95 -14.95
CA PRO A 167 -7.70 -14.18 -16.39
C PRO A 167 -7.42 -15.64 -16.78
N THR A 168 -7.89 -16.07 -17.95
CA THR A 168 -7.87 -17.47 -18.42
C THR A 168 -6.50 -18.17 -18.28
N ASP A 169 -5.40 -17.43 -18.46
CA ASP A 169 -4.03 -17.98 -18.42
C ASP A 169 -3.27 -17.63 -17.13
N ALA A 170 -3.93 -17.01 -16.16
CA ALA A 170 -3.31 -16.65 -14.90
C ALA A 170 -3.14 -17.88 -14.00
N ARG A 171 -1.96 -17.99 -13.40
CA ARG A 171 -1.75 -18.94 -12.29
C ARG A 171 -2.66 -18.56 -11.12
N ILE A 172 -3.52 -19.50 -10.71
CA ILE A 172 -4.39 -19.33 -9.54
C ILE A 172 -3.81 -20.09 -8.35
N GLY A 173 -3.70 -19.40 -7.22
CA GLY A 173 -3.30 -19.98 -5.94
C GLY A 173 -2.51 -19.01 -5.08
N ARG A 174 -2.33 -19.34 -3.80
CA ARG A 174 -1.48 -18.53 -2.91
C ARG A 174 -0.07 -18.41 -3.50
N LEU A 175 0.57 -17.26 -3.26
CA LEU A 175 1.96 -17.05 -3.65
C LEU A 175 2.84 -18.15 -3.04
N THR A 176 3.76 -18.67 -3.83
CA THR A 176 4.72 -19.72 -3.43
C THR A 176 6.12 -19.19 -3.63
N LYS A 177 7.11 -19.81 -2.98
CA LYS A 177 8.52 -19.44 -3.15
C LYS A 177 8.96 -19.56 -4.62
N GLU A 178 8.52 -20.58 -5.33
CA GLU A 178 8.87 -20.79 -6.75
C GLU A 178 8.27 -19.69 -7.63
N HIS A 179 7.03 -19.27 -7.34
CA HIS A 179 6.43 -18.13 -8.05
C HIS A 179 7.21 -16.85 -7.78
N LEU A 180 7.50 -16.59 -6.49
CA LEU A 180 8.25 -15.42 -6.07
C LEU A 180 9.58 -15.36 -6.81
N ALA A 181 10.35 -16.45 -6.81
CA ALA A 181 11.64 -16.55 -7.47
C ALA A 181 11.60 -16.23 -8.97
N SER A 182 10.51 -16.58 -9.67
CA SER A 182 10.34 -16.27 -11.09
C SER A 182 9.86 -14.84 -11.38
N ALA A 183 9.35 -14.13 -10.38
CA ALA A 183 8.61 -12.88 -10.55
C ALA A 183 9.25 -11.67 -9.85
N VAL A 184 10.41 -11.86 -9.22
CA VAL A 184 11.16 -10.78 -8.55
C VAL A 184 12.51 -10.55 -9.20
N LEU A 185 13.00 -9.32 -9.07
CA LEU A 185 14.37 -8.96 -9.42
C LEU A 185 15.38 -9.82 -8.64
N PRO A 186 16.57 -10.11 -9.22
CA PRO A 186 17.62 -10.83 -8.52
C PRO A 186 18.17 -10.05 -7.30
N PRO A 187 18.99 -10.70 -6.45
CA PRO A 187 19.68 -10.02 -5.36
C PRO A 187 20.46 -8.77 -5.82
N GLY A 188 20.47 -7.74 -4.97
CA GLY A 188 21.05 -6.42 -5.27
C GLY A 188 20.01 -5.30 -5.43
N ALA A 189 18.72 -5.65 -5.52
CA ALA A 189 17.62 -4.69 -5.46
C ALA A 189 17.30 -4.26 -4.02
N ALA A 190 16.78 -3.04 -3.86
CA ALA A 190 16.03 -2.66 -2.68
C ALA A 190 14.63 -3.27 -2.75
N VAL A 191 14.19 -3.92 -1.68
CA VAL A 191 12.91 -4.64 -1.66
C VAL A 191 11.98 -4.06 -0.61
N TYR A 192 10.74 -3.80 -1.01
CA TYR A 192 9.67 -3.29 -0.15
C TYR A 192 8.50 -4.27 -0.17
N VAL A 193 8.23 -4.92 0.96
CA VAL A 193 7.14 -5.89 1.12
C VAL A 193 6.07 -5.32 2.05
N CYS A 194 4.83 -5.20 1.58
CA CYS A 194 3.71 -4.77 2.42
C CYS A 194 2.47 -5.64 2.22
N GLY A 195 1.81 -6.02 3.31
CA GLY A 195 0.67 -6.93 3.28
C GLY A 195 0.25 -7.44 4.66
N PRO A 196 -0.66 -8.44 4.71
CA PRO A 196 -1.00 -9.13 5.95
C PRO A 196 0.23 -9.81 6.58
N THR A 197 0.29 -9.88 7.91
CA THR A 197 1.45 -10.42 8.67
C THR A 197 1.99 -11.73 8.10
N GLY A 198 1.14 -12.76 7.94
CA GLY A 198 1.59 -14.07 7.45
C GLY A 198 2.10 -14.05 6.00
N PHE A 199 1.63 -13.12 5.16
CA PHE A 199 2.15 -12.93 3.81
C PHE A 199 3.55 -12.31 3.86
N VAL A 200 3.72 -11.24 4.63
CA VAL A 200 4.98 -10.50 4.73
C VAL A 200 6.08 -11.37 5.32
N GLU A 201 5.77 -12.16 6.35
CA GLU A 201 6.73 -13.08 6.98
C GLU A 201 7.19 -14.17 6.02
N ALA A 202 6.26 -14.79 5.29
CA ALA A 202 6.58 -15.81 4.31
C ALA A 202 7.46 -15.25 3.17
N VAL A 203 7.06 -14.11 2.59
CA VAL A 203 7.81 -13.48 1.49
C VAL A 203 9.20 -13.04 1.95
N ALA A 204 9.33 -12.40 3.11
CA ALA A 204 10.63 -11.98 3.63
C ALA A 204 11.57 -13.17 3.85
N SER A 205 11.07 -14.29 4.42
CA SER A 205 11.86 -15.52 4.58
C SER A 205 12.33 -16.04 3.22
N TRP A 206 11.42 -16.15 2.25
CA TRP A 206 11.74 -16.66 0.93
C TRP A 206 12.75 -15.79 0.19
N LEU A 207 12.68 -14.46 0.30
CA LEU A 207 13.66 -13.56 -0.30
C LEU A 207 15.08 -13.80 0.25
N VAL A 208 15.20 -13.97 1.58
CA VAL A 208 16.50 -14.28 2.19
C VAL A 208 17.01 -15.65 1.73
N GLU A 209 16.14 -16.66 1.66
CA GLU A 209 16.50 -17.98 1.13
C GLU A 209 16.86 -17.96 -0.37
N LEU A 210 16.38 -16.96 -1.12
CA LEU A 210 16.73 -16.70 -2.52
C LEU A 210 18.01 -15.85 -2.66
N GLY A 211 18.65 -15.47 -1.55
CA GLY A 211 19.93 -14.76 -1.52
C GLY A 211 19.83 -13.24 -1.49
N HIS A 212 18.64 -12.66 -1.27
CA HIS A 212 18.55 -11.23 -0.97
C HIS A 212 19.15 -10.93 0.40
N ASP A 213 19.86 -9.81 0.50
CA ASP A 213 20.34 -9.31 1.79
C ASP A 213 19.13 -8.90 2.64
N ALA A 214 19.06 -9.43 3.87
CA ALA A 214 17.99 -9.09 4.81
C ALA A 214 17.93 -7.58 5.09
N ALA A 215 19.06 -6.87 5.04
CA ALA A 215 19.10 -5.42 5.21
C ALA A 215 18.48 -4.64 4.04
N SER A 216 18.39 -5.24 2.85
CA SER A 216 17.74 -4.63 1.69
C SER A 216 16.24 -4.92 1.60
N VAL A 217 15.73 -5.85 2.43
CA VAL A 217 14.31 -6.22 2.52
C VAL A 217 13.63 -5.43 3.64
N LYS A 218 12.93 -4.36 3.28
CA LYS A 218 12.10 -3.59 4.18
C LYS A 218 10.68 -4.16 4.17
N THR A 219 10.05 -4.22 5.35
CA THR A 219 8.70 -4.78 5.51
C THR A 219 7.78 -3.85 6.27
N GLU A 220 6.52 -3.74 5.85
CA GLU A 220 5.41 -3.13 6.59
C GLU A 220 4.24 -4.14 6.66
N ARG A 221 3.51 -4.18 7.77
CA ARG A 221 2.51 -5.23 8.05
C ARG A 221 1.21 -4.62 8.55
N PHE A 222 0.09 -5.27 8.23
CA PHE A 222 -1.21 -4.98 8.84
C PHE A 222 -1.95 -6.28 9.21
N GLY A 223 -3.05 -6.15 9.94
CA GLY A 223 -3.92 -7.27 10.30
C GLY A 223 -3.38 -8.16 11.41
N GLY A 224 -2.67 -7.58 12.39
CA GLY A 224 -2.39 -8.24 13.66
C GLY A 224 -3.57 -8.08 14.63
N ALA A 225 -3.95 -9.18 15.26
CA ALA A 225 -4.71 -9.15 16.52
C ALA A 225 -3.78 -8.74 17.67
#